data_AF-A0A3D2S5A7-F1
#
_entry.id   AF-A0A3D2S5A7-F1
#
_cell.length_a   1.000
_cell.length_b   1.000
_cell.length_c   1.000
_cell.angle_alpha   90.00
_cell.angle_beta   90.00
_cell.angle_gamma   90.00
#
_symmetry.space_group_name_H-M   'P 1'
#
loop_
_entity.id
_entity.type
_entity.pdbx_description
1 polymer ?
#
loop_
_entity_poly.entity_id
_entity_poly.type
_entity_poly.pdbx_seq_one_letter_code
_entity_poly.pdbx_strand_id
1 'polypeptide(L)'
;MDRSKLVLVPTDFTRESFAALEYAVYYANRTDAQIHLLHIAEKKELRSKVEDVAAYRNRITDLEQQLKAFKNRSGGAFRITERLVITEKSAADEILHYNTTATIEVCCIGTSGSSHSALGANTGRIVREASFPVMTCRDSKHPIQFKNLLLPIDLSRHTNEKVERILRFAQEFHCHIHLLAVSEFLEELTFSKKELLERLEASAQYFKAAGLRCSTEIIRHDLVSHSVVAYATEIKADALVVMAEHKSIITSMLLGDRTNKVVATSPIPVISFRPLH
;
A
#
# COMPACT_ATOMS: atom_id res chain seq x y z
N MET A 1 26.99 -3.25 -4.23
CA MET A 1 26.73 -4.12 -3.07
C MET A 1 25.22 -4.20 -2.93
N ASP A 2 24.65 -5.39 -3.05
CA ASP A 2 23.21 -5.58 -2.89
C ASP A 2 22.84 -5.30 -1.42
N ARG A 3 22.03 -4.28 -1.17
CA ARG A 3 21.57 -3.97 0.19
C ARG A 3 20.48 -4.97 0.53
N SER A 4 20.50 -5.49 1.76
CA SER A 4 19.43 -6.36 2.26
C SER A 4 18.05 -5.70 2.07
N LYS A 5 17.07 -6.45 1.58
CA LYS A 5 15.67 -6.02 1.40
C LYS A 5 14.90 -6.10 2.71
N LEU A 6 14.03 -5.12 2.95
CA LEU A 6 13.25 -5.01 4.17
C LEU A 6 11.77 -4.70 3.87
N VAL A 7 10.87 -5.46 4.51
CA VAL A 7 9.47 -5.09 4.69
C VAL A 7 9.28 -4.52 6.08
N LEU A 8 8.83 -3.27 6.18
CA LEU A 8 8.54 -2.63 7.45
C LEU A 8 7.06 -2.87 7.82
N VAL A 9 6.78 -3.27 9.05
CA VAL A 9 5.41 -3.52 9.51
C VAL A 9 5.20 -2.82 10.85
N PRO A 10 4.59 -1.62 10.86
CA PRO A 10 4.14 -1.01 12.09
C PRO A 10 2.95 -1.79 12.67
N THR A 11 2.96 -2.04 13.98
CA THR A 11 1.85 -2.72 14.67
C THR A 11 1.46 -2.03 15.96
N ASP A 12 0.16 -2.00 16.20
CA ASP A 12 -0.51 -1.57 17.43
C ASP A 12 -1.27 -2.74 18.09
N PHE A 13 -0.94 -3.99 17.70
CA PHE A 13 -1.56 -5.22 18.16
C PHE A 13 -3.04 -5.41 17.76
N THR A 14 -3.56 -4.58 16.85
CA THR A 14 -4.93 -4.71 16.33
C THR A 14 -5.03 -5.79 15.25
N ARG A 15 -6.25 -6.29 15.02
CA ARG A 15 -6.53 -7.25 13.94
C ARG A 15 -6.08 -6.73 12.57
N GLU A 16 -6.27 -5.45 12.31
CA GLU A 16 -5.89 -4.81 11.05
C GLU A 16 -4.37 -4.79 10.88
N SER A 17 -3.62 -4.55 11.96
CA SER A 17 -2.16 -4.65 11.92
C SER A 17 -1.67 -6.08 11.66
N PHE A 18 -2.40 -7.10 12.13
CA PHE A 18 -2.14 -8.50 11.78
C PHE A 18 -2.41 -8.79 10.30
N ALA A 19 -3.50 -8.25 9.73
CA ALA A 19 -3.75 -8.41 8.29
C ALA A 19 -2.57 -7.86 7.45
N ALA A 20 -2.04 -6.69 7.81
CA ALA A 20 -0.87 -6.11 7.15
C ALA A 20 0.38 -7.01 7.28
N LEU A 21 0.59 -7.63 8.43
CA LEU A 21 1.67 -8.59 8.66
C LEU A 21 1.53 -9.84 7.78
N GLU A 22 0.33 -10.35 7.54
CA GLU A 22 0.14 -11.51 6.64
C GLU A 22 0.56 -11.19 5.20
N TYR A 23 0.23 -10.00 4.70
CA TYR A 23 0.74 -9.53 3.39
C TYR A 23 2.26 -9.34 3.41
N ALA A 24 2.82 -8.83 4.50
CA ALA A 24 4.27 -8.68 4.66
C ALA A 24 4.98 -10.05 4.61
N VAL A 25 4.43 -11.08 5.26
CA VAL A 25 4.96 -12.44 5.19
C VAL A 25 4.87 -13.02 3.78
N TYR A 26 3.74 -12.81 3.10
CA TYR A 26 3.59 -13.23 1.70
C TYR A 26 4.66 -12.59 0.80
N TYR A 27 4.90 -11.28 0.98
CA TYR A 27 5.90 -10.51 0.24
C TYR A 27 7.32 -11.00 0.56
N ALA A 28 7.65 -11.12 1.85
CA ALA A 28 8.98 -11.53 2.33
C ALA A 28 9.38 -12.92 1.82
N ASN A 29 8.46 -13.88 1.86
CA ASN A 29 8.73 -15.24 1.36
C ASN A 29 9.05 -15.31 -0.14
N ARG A 30 8.62 -14.33 -0.92
CA ARG A 30 8.83 -14.29 -2.38
C ARG A 30 10.06 -13.48 -2.79
N THR A 31 10.44 -12.51 -1.95
CA THR A 31 11.50 -11.54 -2.26
C THR A 31 12.78 -11.74 -1.44
N ASP A 32 12.78 -12.73 -0.54
CA ASP A 32 13.78 -12.93 0.53
C ASP A 32 14.02 -11.67 1.40
N ALA A 33 13.01 -10.79 1.47
CA ALA A 33 13.08 -9.64 2.35
C ALA A 33 12.97 -10.06 3.82
N GLN A 34 13.71 -9.39 4.69
CA GLN A 34 13.48 -9.48 6.13
C GLN A 34 12.25 -8.66 6.49
N ILE A 35 11.58 -8.99 7.59
CA ILE A 35 10.47 -8.21 8.13
C ILE A 35 10.97 -7.52 9.39
N HIS A 36 10.81 -6.20 9.48
CA HIS A 36 10.93 -5.50 10.75
C HIS A 36 9.53 -5.20 11.27
N LEU A 37 9.16 -5.88 12.36
CA LEU A 37 7.93 -5.62 13.07
C LEU A 37 8.19 -4.53 14.10
N LEU A 38 7.61 -3.36 13.88
CA LEU A 38 7.89 -2.14 14.62
C LEU A 38 6.69 -1.78 15.50
N HIS A 39 6.91 -1.79 16.81
CA HIS A 39 5.96 -1.25 17.77
C HIS A 39 6.45 0.11 18.30
N ILE A 40 5.58 1.12 18.27
CA ILE A 40 5.92 2.49 18.69
C ILE A 40 5.04 2.87 19.87
N ALA A 41 5.69 3.12 21.01
CA ALA A 41 5.07 3.60 22.23
C ALA A 41 5.40 5.08 22.43
N GLU A 42 4.43 5.95 22.17
CA GLU A 42 4.59 7.39 22.40
C GLU A 42 4.53 7.68 23.91
N LYS A 43 5.56 8.35 24.46
CA LYS A 43 5.68 8.62 25.90
C LYS A 43 4.49 9.40 26.47
N LYS A 44 3.84 10.25 25.68
CA LYS A 44 2.61 10.94 26.09
C LYS A 44 1.45 9.98 26.36
N GLU A 45 1.37 8.86 25.63
CA GLU A 45 0.39 7.80 25.88
C GLU A 45 0.75 7.01 27.13
N LEU A 46 2.04 6.71 27.34
CA LEU A 46 2.53 6.05 28.55
C LEU A 46 2.26 6.86 29.84
N ARG A 47 2.26 8.20 29.74
CA ARG A 47 1.96 9.08 30.88
C ARG A 47 0.47 9.24 31.15
N SER A 48 -0.38 9.02 30.14
CA SER A 48 -1.83 9.27 30.21
C SER A 48 -2.67 8.00 30.38
N LYS A 49 -2.17 6.86 29.90
CA LYS A 49 -2.75 5.53 30.13
C LYS A 49 -2.05 4.91 31.35
N VAL A 50 -2.79 4.22 32.21
CA VAL A 50 -2.26 3.45 33.37
C VAL A 50 -1.52 2.17 32.90
N GLU A 51 -0.98 2.16 31.70
CA GLU A 51 -0.23 1.03 31.16
C GLU A 51 1.27 1.31 31.28
N ASP A 52 1.92 0.64 32.24
CA ASP A 52 3.37 0.71 32.41
C ASP A 52 4.09 -0.03 31.25
N VAL A 53 5.37 0.25 31.04
CA VAL A 53 6.26 -0.36 30.05
C VAL A 53 6.21 -1.90 30.08
N ALA A 54 5.92 -2.48 31.25
CA ALA A 54 5.70 -3.92 31.42
C ALA A 54 4.52 -4.46 30.57
N ALA A 55 3.41 -3.72 30.45
CA ALA A 55 2.27 -4.12 29.63
C ALA A 55 2.63 -4.19 28.13
N TYR A 56 3.43 -3.22 27.66
CA TYR A 56 3.95 -3.22 26.29
C TYR A 56 4.87 -4.42 26.03
N ARG A 57 5.76 -4.74 26.97
CA ARG A 57 6.63 -5.92 26.86
C ARG A 57 5.81 -7.21 26.79
N ASN A 58 4.76 -7.35 27.61
CA ASN A 58 3.90 -8.53 27.58
C ASN A 58 3.17 -8.68 26.24
N ARG A 59 2.70 -7.58 25.65
CA ARG A 59 2.08 -7.61 24.31
C ARG A 59 3.07 -8.00 23.21
N ILE A 60 4.32 -7.56 23.33
CA ILE A 60 5.40 -8.01 22.42
C ILE A 60 5.63 -9.52 22.59
N THR A 61 5.73 -10.03 23.81
CA THR A 61 5.86 -11.48 24.04
C THR A 61 4.67 -12.27 23.47
N ASP A 62 3.46 -11.72 23.56
CA ASP A 62 2.28 -12.35 22.95
C ASP A 62 2.36 -12.33 21.42
N LEU A 63 2.80 -11.22 20.81
CA LEU A 63 3.10 -11.19 19.37
C LEU A 63 4.14 -12.22 18.99
N GLU A 64 5.25 -12.34 19.71
CA GLU A 64 6.30 -13.33 19.44
C GLU A 64 5.70 -14.75 19.36
N GLN A 65 4.79 -15.07 20.28
CA GLN A 65 4.09 -16.36 20.29
C GLN A 65 3.16 -16.52 19.10
N GLN A 66 2.36 -15.51 18.78
CA GLN A 66 1.47 -15.52 17.63
C GLN A 66 2.24 -15.62 16.31
N LEU A 67 3.37 -14.94 16.20
CA LEU A 67 4.29 -14.98 15.06
C LEU A 67 4.96 -16.34 14.91
N LYS A 68 5.36 -16.96 16.03
CA LYS A 68 5.91 -18.32 16.01
C LYS A 68 4.85 -19.32 15.56
N ALA A 69 3.62 -19.19 16.04
CA ALA A 69 2.49 -20.00 15.57
C ALA A 69 2.22 -19.76 14.07
N PHE A 70 2.28 -18.50 13.62
CA PHE A 70 2.10 -18.14 12.22
C PHE A 70 3.21 -18.72 11.32
N LYS A 71 4.48 -18.65 11.74
CA LYS A 71 5.62 -19.29 11.07
C LYS A 71 5.40 -20.78 10.89
N ASN A 72 5.01 -21.47 11.96
CA ASN A 72 4.75 -22.91 11.91
C ASN A 72 3.63 -23.28 10.93
N ARG A 73 2.57 -22.47 10.85
CA ARG A 73 1.44 -22.71 9.93
C ARG A 73 1.76 -22.37 8.48
N SER A 74 2.53 -21.31 8.24
CA SER A 74 2.82 -20.82 6.90
C SER A 74 3.93 -21.59 6.19
N GLY A 75 4.76 -22.34 6.92
CA GLY A 75 5.87 -23.13 6.37
C GLY A 75 6.95 -22.28 5.69
N GLY A 76 6.91 -20.95 5.86
CA GLY A 76 7.80 -20.01 5.21
C GLY A 76 9.12 -19.79 5.94
N ALA A 77 10.16 -19.41 5.20
CA ALA A 77 11.51 -19.15 5.71
C ALA A 77 11.73 -17.68 6.14
N PHE A 78 10.67 -16.87 6.22
CA PHE A 78 10.76 -15.44 6.52
C PHE A 78 11.39 -15.14 7.88
N ARG A 79 12.23 -14.10 7.88
CA ARG A 79 12.93 -13.59 9.06
C ARG A 79 12.15 -12.39 9.62
N ILE A 80 11.84 -12.42 10.91
CA ILE A 80 11.21 -11.30 11.60
C ILE A 80 12.17 -10.80 12.65
N THR A 81 12.44 -9.49 12.62
CA THR A 81 13.14 -8.75 13.66
C THR A 81 12.15 -7.80 14.32
N GLU A 82 11.91 -8.01 15.60
CA GLU A 82 10.97 -7.19 16.37
C GLU A 82 11.69 -6.00 16.99
N ARG A 83 11.03 -4.84 17.01
CA ARG A 83 11.60 -3.62 17.62
C ARG A 83 10.53 -2.82 18.35
N LEU A 84 10.82 -2.51 19.61
CA LEU A 84 10.08 -1.53 20.42
C LEU A 84 10.80 -0.18 20.35
N VAL A 85 10.09 0.85 19.93
CA VAL A 85 10.56 2.24 19.96
C VAL A 85 9.71 3.02 20.97
N ILE A 86 10.37 3.53 22.01
CA ILE A 86 9.76 4.45 22.97
C ILE A 86 10.21 5.86 22.62
N THR A 87 9.28 6.73 22.22
CA THR A 87 9.61 8.04 21.64
C THR A 87 8.72 9.17 22.17
N GLU A 88 9.20 10.41 22.07
CA GLU A 88 8.36 11.61 22.24
C GLU A 88 7.72 12.06 20.90
N LYS A 89 8.18 11.51 19.77
CA LYS A 89 7.68 11.83 18.42
C LYS A 89 6.41 11.06 18.09
N SER A 90 5.74 11.45 17.01
CA SER A 90 4.59 10.67 16.51
C SER A 90 5.03 9.36 15.88
N ALA A 91 4.15 8.35 15.87
CA ALA A 91 4.40 7.10 15.16
C ALA A 91 4.72 7.32 13.66
N ALA A 92 4.06 8.29 13.02
CA ALA A 92 4.36 8.66 11.64
C ALA A 92 5.80 9.16 11.46
N ASP A 93 6.32 9.96 12.40
CA ASP A 93 7.71 10.45 12.32
C ASP A 93 8.72 9.30 12.42
N GLU A 94 8.52 8.37 13.34
CA GLU A 94 9.41 7.21 13.52
C GLU A 94 9.39 6.27 12.31
N ILE A 95 8.22 6.10 11.66
CA ILE A 95 8.10 5.27 10.46
C ILE A 95 8.75 5.94 9.24
N LEU A 96 8.47 7.23 9.01
CA LEU A 96 9.02 7.97 7.88
C LEU A 96 10.55 8.10 7.94
N HIS A 97 11.10 8.23 9.15
CA HIS A 97 12.54 8.38 9.38
C HIS A 97 13.16 7.11 9.96
N TYR A 98 12.55 5.95 9.69
CA TYR A 98 13.02 4.68 10.22
C TYR A 98 14.44 4.40 9.72
N ASN A 99 15.41 4.50 10.63
CA ASN A 99 16.82 4.37 10.29
C ASN A 99 17.22 2.90 10.19
N THR A 100 17.64 2.49 9.00
CA THR A 100 18.07 1.13 8.70
C THR A 100 19.11 1.14 7.58
N THR A 101 20.03 0.19 7.61
CA THR A 101 21.01 -0.04 6.52
C THR A 101 20.38 -0.80 5.34
N ALA A 102 19.23 -1.42 5.57
CA ALA A 102 18.44 -2.15 4.57
C ALA A 102 17.58 -1.21 3.72
N THR A 103 17.27 -1.60 2.49
CA THR A 103 16.31 -0.86 1.65
C THR A 103 14.89 -1.29 2.02
N ILE A 104 14.05 -0.33 2.42
CA ILE A 104 12.62 -0.59 2.66
C ILE A 104 11.93 -0.75 1.30
N GLU A 105 11.59 -2.00 0.96
CA GLU A 105 10.91 -2.35 -0.28
C GLU A 105 9.42 -2.01 -0.22
N VAL A 106 8.80 -2.18 0.95
CA VAL A 106 7.42 -1.79 1.23
C VAL A 106 7.18 -1.67 2.73
N CYS A 107 6.35 -0.71 3.14
CA CYS A 107 5.82 -0.59 4.50
C CYS A 107 4.36 -1.04 4.53
N CYS A 108 4.04 -2.10 5.27
CA CYS A 108 2.69 -2.67 5.36
C CYS A 108 2.00 -2.14 6.63
N ILE A 109 0.88 -1.44 6.47
CA ILE A 109 0.17 -0.77 7.57
C ILE A 109 -1.28 -1.27 7.63
N GLY A 110 -1.70 -1.72 8.82
CA GLY A 110 -3.09 -2.02 9.11
C GLY A 110 -3.95 -0.76 9.16
N THR A 111 -5.14 -0.79 8.56
CA THR A 111 -6.07 0.36 8.61
C THR A 111 -7.44 -0.03 9.16
N SER A 112 -7.81 0.58 10.28
CA SER A 112 -9.15 0.49 10.89
C SER A 112 -10.13 1.34 10.10
N GLY A 113 -10.50 0.87 8.92
CA GLY A 113 -11.52 1.51 8.11
C GLY A 113 -12.91 1.18 8.62
N SER A 114 -13.48 1.98 9.53
CA SER A 114 -14.93 2.03 9.64
C SER A 114 -15.48 2.56 8.32
N SER A 115 -16.66 2.11 7.89
CA SER A 115 -17.24 2.38 6.56
C SER A 115 -17.32 3.87 6.16
N HIS A 116 -17.11 4.79 7.12
CA HIS A 116 -17.17 6.23 6.93
C HIS A 116 -15.95 7.03 7.44
N SER A 117 -14.96 6.42 8.11
CA SER A 117 -13.81 7.16 8.66
C SER A 117 -12.72 7.43 7.62
N ALA A 118 -12.02 8.57 7.77
CA ALA A 118 -10.81 8.84 7.01
C ALA A 118 -9.69 7.87 7.41
N LEU A 119 -8.62 7.79 6.60
CA LEU A 119 -7.37 7.23 7.10
C LEU A 119 -7.00 7.95 8.40
N GLY A 120 -6.52 7.20 9.39
CA GLY A 120 -5.95 7.80 10.59
C GLY A 120 -4.85 8.80 10.23
N ALA A 121 -4.71 9.87 11.02
CA ALA A 121 -3.80 10.97 10.73
C ALA A 121 -2.36 10.49 10.46
N ASN A 122 -1.89 9.48 11.21
CA ASN A 122 -0.57 8.87 11.01
C ASN A 122 -0.47 8.17 9.65
N THR A 123 -1.41 7.28 9.30
CA THR A 123 -1.39 6.54 8.03
C THR A 123 -1.48 7.47 6.83
N GLY A 124 -2.40 8.44 6.85
CA GLY A 124 -2.53 9.41 5.76
C GLY A 124 -1.26 10.22 5.54
N ARG A 125 -0.58 10.62 6.62
CA ARG A 125 0.71 11.30 6.56
C ARG A 125 1.81 10.40 5.98
N ILE A 126 1.90 9.14 6.42
CA ILE A 126 2.89 8.18 5.92
C ILE A 126 2.70 7.93 4.42
N VAL A 127 1.47 7.68 3.97
CA VAL A 127 1.15 7.48 2.54
C VAL A 127 1.57 8.69 1.68
N ARG A 128 1.47 9.90 2.23
CA ARG A 128 1.80 11.14 1.51
C ARG A 128 3.31 11.42 1.46
N GLU A 129 4.03 11.12 2.53
CA GLU A 129 5.40 11.58 2.76
C GLU A 129 6.47 10.50 2.58
N ALA A 130 6.10 9.22 2.60
CA ALA A 130 7.07 8.12 2.51
C ALA A 130 7.81 8.11 1.18
N SER A 131 9.14 7.93 1.25
CA SER A 131 10.00 7.69 0.09
C SER A 131 9.98 6.22 -0.38
N PHE A 132 9.41 5.33 0.43
CA PHE A 132 9.18 3.91 0.15
C PHE A 132 7.70 3.61 -0.15
N PRO A 133 7.37 2.50 -0.82
CA PRO A 133 5.99 2.15 -1.10
C PRO A 133 5.27 1.81 0.20
N VAL A 134 4.00 2.19 0.30
CA VAL A 134 3.17 1.95 1.48
C VAL A 134 1.97 1.11 1.07
N MET A 135 1.86 -0.08 1.63
CA MET A 135 0.73 -0.98 1.44
C MET A 135 -0.20 -0.88 2.64
N THR A 136 -1.40 -0.37 2.42
CA THR A 136 -2.44 -0.28 3.45
C THR A 136 -3.37 -1.48 3.33
N CYS A 137 -3.64 -2.14 4.46
CA CYS A 137 -4.41 -3.37 4.51
C CYS A 137 -5.51 -3.24 5.58
N ARG A 138 -6.76 -3.42 5.16
CA ARG A 138 -7.90 -3.45 6.08
C ARG A 138 -8.15 -4.86 6.62
N ASP A 139 -8.09 -5.84 5.73
CA ASP A 139 -8.30 -7.25 6.05
C ASP A 139 -7.42 -8.11 5.13
N SER A 140 -7.23 -9.38 5.49
CA SER A 140 -6.50 -10.34 4.67
C SER A 140 -7.47 -11.19 3.84
N LYS A 141 -7.22 -11.24 2.53
CA LYS A 141 -7.96 -12.10 1.61
C LYS A 141 -7.16 -13.37 1.37
N HIS A 142 -7.70 -14.52 1.75
CA HIS A 142 -7.03 -15.80 1.56
C HIS A 142 -7.54 -16.52 0.29
N PRO A 143 -6.64 -17.17 -0.49
CA PRO A 143 -5.18 -17.08 -0.37
C PRO A 143 -4.68 -15.68 -0.76
N ILE A 144 -3.70 -15.15 -0.01
CA ILE A 144 -3.04 -13.90 -0.37
C ILE A 144 -2.27 -14.15 -1.67
N GLN A 145 -2.40 -13.23 -2.62
CA GLN A 145 -1.69 -13.26 -3.89
C GLN A 145 -1.57 -11.86 -4.47
N PHE A 146 -0.67 -11.67 -5.44
CA PHE A 146 -0.57 -10.45 -6.24
C PHE A 146 -0.55 -10.87 -7.71
N LYS A 147 -1.69 -11.31 -8.26
CA LYS A 147 -1.81 -11.72 -9.66
C LYS A 147 -2.47 -10.66 -10.51
N ASN A 148 -3.48 -9.97 -9.99
CA ASN A 148 -4.20 -8.91 -10.68
C ASN A 148 -4.01 -7.60 -9.92
N LEU A 149 -3.30 -6.65 -10.53
CA LEU A 149 -3.09 -5.32 -9.97
C LEU A 149 -3.92 -4.32 -10.76
N LEU A 150 -4.84 -3.62 -10.10
CA LEU A 150 -5.56 -2.51 -10.71
C LEU A 150 -4.74 -1.23 -10.54
N LEU A 151 -4.39 -0.59 -11.65
CA LEU A 151 -3.66 0.67 -11.65
C LEU A 151 -4.53 1.73 -12.33
N PRO A 152 -5.31 2.53 -11.57
CA PRO A 152 -5.94 3.71 -12.12
C PRO A 152 -4.86 4.68 -12.60
N ILE A 153 -5.04 5.24 -13.80
CA ILE A 153 -4.16 6.26 -14.37
C ILE A 153 -4.93 7.52 -14.75
N ASP A 154 -4.28 8.64 -14.52
CA ASP A 154 -4.73 9.97 -14.91
C ASP A 154 -4.16 10.24 -16.30
N LEU A 155 -5.00 10.05 -17.32
CA LEU A 155 -4.57 10.18 -18.71
C LEU A 155 -4.16 11.61 -19.05
N SER A 156 -4.58 12.63 -18.30
CA SER A 156 -4.18 14.01 -18.56
C SER A 156 -2.67 14.25 -18.37
N ARG A 157 -1.96 13.38 -17.61
CA ARG A 157 -0.55 13.56 -17.22
C ARG A 157 0.38 12.48 -17.77
N HIS A 158 1.61 12.88 -18.08
CA HIS A 158 2.67 11.94 -18.48
C HIS A 158 3.01 10.99 -17.32
N THR A 159 2.64 9.72 -17.48
CA THR A 159 2.75 8.67 -16.45
C THR A 159 4.04 7.84 -16.60
N ASN A 160 4.63 7.78 -17.80
CA ASN A 160 5.64 6.78 -18.15
C ASN A 160 6.95 6.89 -17.36
N GLU A 161 7.38 8.09 -16.95
CA GLU A 161 8.65 8.28 -16.22
C GLU A 161 8.57 7.89 -14.74
N LYS A 162 7.38 7.57 -14.22
CA LYS A 162 7.17 7.46 -12.76
C LYS A 162 6.76 6.07 -12.28
N VAL A 163 6.57 5.10 -13.17
CA VAL A 163 6.04 3.76 -12.81
C VAL A 163 7.10 2.67 -12.64
N GLU A 164 8.40 3.00 -12.68
CA GLU A 164 9.50 2.01 -12.58
C GLU A 164 9.38 1.11 -11.33
N ARG A 165 9.02 1.68 -10.18
CA ARG A 165 8.84 0.91 -8.94
C ARG A 165 7.65 -0.04 -9.00
N ILE A 166 6.59 0.37 -9.71
CA ILE A 166 5.42 -0.47 -9.97
C ILE A 166 5.82 -1.62 -10.90
N LEU A 167 6.62 -1.35 -11.94
CA LEU A 167 7.15 -2.39 -12.83
C LEU A 167 7.95 -3.43 -12.06
N ARG A 168 8.92 -3.01 -11.23
CA ARG A 168 9.73 -3.94 -10.43
C ARG A 168 8.86 -4.81 -9.54
N PHE A 169 7.89 -4.20 -8.83
CA PHE A 169 6.92 -4.95 -8.03
C PHE A 169 6.15 -5.95 -8.90
N ALA A 170 5.58 -5.50 -10.03
CA ALA A 170 4.76 -6.34 -10.89
C ALA A 170 5.55 -7.51 -11.52
N GLN A 171 6.83 -7.29 -11.86
CA GLN A 171 7.72 -8.32 -12.42
C GLN A 171 8.05 -9.38 -11.38
N GLU A 172 8.40 -8.97 -10.16
CA GLU A 172 8.73 -9.88 -9.04
C GLU A 172 7.59 -10.86 -8.73
N PHE A 173 6.34 -10.42 -8.86
CA PHE A 173 5.15 -11.24 -8.59
C PHE A 173 4.48 -11.79 -9.86
N HIS A 174 5.04 -11.54 -11.05
CA HIS A 174 4.48 -11.93 -12.35
C HIS A 174 3.01 -11.50 -12.54
N CYS A 175 2.71 -10.26 -12.16
CA CYS A 175 1.38 -9.68 -12.17
C CYS A 175 0.83 -9.49 -13.59
N HIS A 176 -0.50 -9.51 -13.69
CA HIS A 176 -1.29 -8.87 -14.73
C HIS A 176 -1.70 -7.48 -14.24
N ILE A 177 -1.29 -6.46 -14.98
CA ILE A 177 -1.68 -5.06 -14.75
C ILE A 177 -2.98 -4.77 -15.48
N HIS A 178 -3.97 -4.26 -14.76
CA HIS A 178 -5.20 -3.70 -15.32
C HIS A 178 -5.06 -2.18 -15.26
N LEU A 179 -4.75 -1.55 -16.38
CA LEU A 179 -4.71 -0.09 -16.47
C LEU A 179 -6.12 0.45 -16.65
N LEU A 180 -6.53 1.28 -15.72
CA LEU A 180 -7.87 1.87 -15.70
C LEU A 180 -7.76 3.37 -15.89
N ALA A 181 -8.12 3.87 -17.05
CA ALA A 181 -8.30 5.30 -17.22
C ALA A 181 -9.63 5.71 -16.59
N VAL A 182 -9.58 6.72 -15.71
CA VAL A 182 -10.79 7.36 -15.23
C VAL A 182 -10.89 8.72 -15.90
N SER A 183 -11.86 8.85 -16.80
CA SER A 183 -12.14 10.11 -17.48
C SER A 183 -13.11 10.94 -16.63
N GLU A 184 -12.76 12.19 -16.35
CA GLU A 184 -13.75 13.19 -15.94
C GLU A 184 -14.57 13.64 -17.16
N PHE A 185 -15.81 14.09 -16.96
CA PHE A 185 -16.66 14.62 -18.03
C PHE A 185 -16.01 15.77 -18.82
N LEU A 186 -15.17 16.57 -18.16
CA LEU A 186 -14.43 17.68 -18.76
C LEU A 186 -13.28 17.23 -19.68
N GLU A 187 -12.69 16.06 -19.45
CA GLU A 187 -11.64 15.51 -20.31
C GLU A 187 -12.20 15.10 -21.68
N GLU A 188 -13.46 14.67 -21.75
CA GLU A 188 -14.13 14.36 -23.02
C GLU A 188 -14.46 15.62 -23.85
N LEU A 189 -14.52 16.80 -23.21
CA LEU A 189 -14.67 18.08 -23.89
C LEU A 189 -13.35 18.60 -24.47
N THR A 190 -12.22 18.12 -23.95
CA THR A 190 -10.87 18.57 -24.31
C THR A 190 -10.14 17.59 -25.21
N PHE A 191 -10.35 16.28 -25.02
CA PHE A 191 -9.73 15.21 -25.78
C PHE A 191 -10.79 14.37 -26.50
N SER A 192 -10.46 13.92 -27.72
CA SER A 192 -11.29 12.93 -28.38
C SER A 192 -11.15 11.57 -27.69
N LYS A 193 -12.21 10.75 -27.71
CA LYS A 193 -12.15 9.35 -27.20
C LYS A 193 -10.98 8.56 -27.80
N LYS A 194 -10.66 8.82 -29.09
CA LYS A 194 -9.54 8.19 -29.79
C LYS A 194 -8.20 8.55 -29.15
N GLU A 195 -8.00 9.81 -28.81
CA GLU A 195 -6.76 10.29 -28.18
C GLU A 195 -6.57 9.71 -26.78
N LEU A 196 -7.63 9.61 -25.98
CA LEU A 196 -7.58 8.95 -24.68
C LEU A 196 -7.19 7.47 -24.81
N LEU A 197 -7.76 6.76 -25.78
CA LEU A 197 -7.40 5.37 -26.07
C LEU A 197 -5.94 5.22 -26.51
N GLU A 198 -5.43 6.11 -27.36
CA GLU A 198 -4.04 6.10 -27.80
C GLU A 198 -3.08 6.33 -26.63
N ARG A 199 -3.38 7.27 -25.72
CA ARG A 199 -2.57 7.52 -24.52
C ARG A 199 -2.60 6.34 -23.54
N LEU A 200 -3.75 5.70 -23.38
CA LEU A 200 -3.91 4.51 -22.54
C LEU A 200 -3.12 3.33 -23.11
N GLU A 201 -3.21 3.06 -24.41
CA GLU A 201 -2.44 2.00 -25.06
C GLU A 201 -0.93 2.28 -25.03
N ALA A 202 -0.50 3.53 -25.20
CA ALA A 202 0.91 3.89 -25.05
C ALA A 202 1.42 3.59 -23.62
N SER A 203 0.60 3.86 -22.61
CA SER A 203 0.92 3.51 -21.22
C SER A 203 0.96 2.00 -21.01
N ALA A 204 0.01 1.25 -21.60
CA ALA A 204 -0.02 -0.21 -21.55
C ALA A 204 1.20 -0.83 -22.22
N GLN A 205 1.65 -0.24 -23.33
CA GLN A 205 2.82 -0.71 -24.05
C GLN A 205 4.09 -0.63 -23.21
N TYR A 206 4.19 0.34 -22.28
CA TYR A 206 5.31 0.42 -21.35
C TYR A 206 5.40 -0.82 -20.43
N PHE A 207 4.27 -1.29 -19.90
CA PHE A 207 4.21 -2.53 -19.11
C PHE A 207 4.45 -3.78 -19.97
N LYS A 208 3.85 -3.83 -21.18
CA LYS A 208 4.02 -4.95 -22.12
C LYS A 208 5.50 -5.10 -22.56
N ALA A 209 6.17 -3.98 -22.84
CA ALA A 209 7.59 -3.97 -23.20
C ALA A 209 8.50 -4.45 -22.05
N ALA A 210 8.07 -4.27 -20.80
CA ALA A 210 8.74 -4.81 -19.61
C ALA A 210 8.41 -6.30 -19.34
N GLY A 211 7.71 -6.98 -20.27
CA GLY A 211 7.37 -8.41 -20.17
C GLY A 211 6.14 -8.73 -19.31
N LEU A 212 5.34 -7.72 -18.93
CA LEU A 212 4.13 -7.92 -18.14
C LEU A 212 2.89 -8.06 -19.02
N ARG A 213 1.89 -8.79 -18.52
CA ARG A 213 0.54 -8.77 -19.09
C ARG A 213 -0.14 -7.46 -18.70
N CYS A 214 -0.74 -6.77 -19.67
CA CYS A 214 -1.44 -5.51 -19.42
C CYS A 214 -2.76 -5.47 -20.19
N SER A 215 -3.86 -5.28 -19.46
CA SER A 215 -5.18 -4.96 -20.01
C SER A 215 -5.49 -3.48 -19.78
N THR A 216 -6.38 -2.93 -20.60
CA THR A 216 -6.78 -1.51 -20.60
C THR A 216 -8.30 -1.40 -20.51
N GLU A 217 -8.80 -0.46 -19.72
CA GLU A 217 -10.22 -0.13 -19.65
C GLU A 217 -10.42 1.37 -19.39
N ILE A 218 -11.52 1.93 -19.91
CA ILE A 218 -11.90 3.32 -19.66
C ILE A 218 -13.26 3.34 -18.98
N ILE A 219 -13.32 3.89 -17.76
CA ILE A 219 -14.58 4.07 -17.05
C ILE A 219 -14.95 5.55 -16.94
N ARG A 220 -16.27 5.80 -17.02
CA ARG A 220 -16.89 7.10 -16.82
C ARG A 220 -17.61 7.10 -15.48
N HIS A 221 -17.35 8.07 -14.61
CA HIS A 221 -18.19 8.22 -13.43
C HIS A 221 -18.06 9.57 -12.71
N ASP A 222 -19.17 9.99 -12.10
CA ASP A 222 -19.29 11.18 -11.25
C ASP A 222 -18.56 11.05 -9.89
N LEU A 223 -18.23 9.83 -9.46
CA LEU A 223 -17.60 9.50 -8.18
C LEU A 223 -16.52 8.45 -8.44
N VAL A 224 -15.31 8.93 -8.74
CA VAL A 224 -14.25 8.06 -9.21
C VAL A 224 -13.89 6.97 -8.19
N SER A 225 -13.86 7.31 -6.91
CA SER A 225 -13.46 6.38 -5.86
C SER A 225 -14.33 5.12 -5.79
N HIS A 226 -15.65 5.27 -5.90
CA HIS A 226 -16.59 4.16 -5.91
C HIS A 226 -16.39 3.27 -7.14
N SER A 227 -16.17 3.90 -8.29
CA SER A 227 -16.03 3.22 -9.58
C SER A 227 -14.76 2.39 -9.67
N VAL A 228 -13.65 2.92 -9.15
CA VAL A 228 -12.38 2.19 -9.07
C VAL A 228 -12.54 0.96 -8.16
N VAL A 229 -13.22 1.08 -7.02
CA VAL A 229 -13.46 -0.04 -6.10
C VAL A 229 -14.43 -1.07 -6.70
N ALA A 230 -15.48 -0.61 -7.39
CA ALA A 230 -16.43 -1.47 -8.07
C ALA A 230 -15.74 -2.28 -9.19
N TYR A 231 -14.95 -1.60 -10.03
CA TYR A 231 -14.18 -2.25 -11.08
C TYR A 231 -13.14 -3.22 -10.51
N ALA A 232 -12.44 -2.84 -9.43
CA ALA A 232 -11.50 -3.74 -8.72
C ALA A 232 -12.20 -5.04 -8.27
N THR A 233 -13.45 -4.95 -7.83
CA THR A 233 -14.25 -6.10 -7.44
C THR A 233 -14.62 -6.97 -8.64
N GLU A 234 -15.04 -6.35 -9.74
CA GLU A 234 -15.42 -7.01 -11.00
C GLU A 234 -14.27 -7.85 -11.56
N ILE A 235 -13.08 -7.26 -11.69
CA ILE A 235 -11.89 -7.96 -12.21
C ILE A 235 -11.22 -8.86 -11.18
N LYS A 236 -11.78 -8.93 -9.95
CA LYS A 236 -11.21 -9.65 -8.81
C LYS A 236 -9.75 -9.25 -8.56
N ALA A 237 -9.48 -7.95 -8.58
CA ALA A 237 -8.16 -7.41 -8.28
C ALA A 237 -7.67 -7.89 -6.92
N ASP A 238 -6.37 -8.17 -6.83
CA ASP A 238 -5.73 -8.57 -5.58
C ASP A 238 -5.17 -7.37 -4.83
N ALA A 239 -4.81 -6.29 -5.55
CA ALA A 239 -4.45 -5.01 -4.95
C ALA A 239 -4.75 -3.85 -5.91
N LEU A 240 -5.02 -2.68 -5.33
CA LEU A 240 -5.02 -1.41 -6.04
C LEU A 240 -3.63 -0.80 -5.93
N VAL A 241 -3.05 -0.39 -7.05
CA VAL A 241 -1.75 0.28 -7.09
C VAL A 241 -1.97 1.72 -7.50
N VAL A 242 -1.37 2.64 -6.77
CA VAL A 242 -1.59 4.07 -6.99
C VAL A 242 -0.29 4.85 -6.87
N MET A 243 -0.20 5.92 -7.66
CA MET A 243 0.88 6.89 -7.54
C MET A 243 0.42 8.06 -6.67
N ALA A 244 1.06 8.24 -5.52
CA ALA A 244 0.82 9.33 -4.57
C ALA A 244 1.59 10.59 -5.02
N GLU A 245 1.00 11.34 -5.95
CA GLU A 245 1.54 12.56 -6.55
C GLU A 245 0.75 13.81 -6.17
N HIS A 246 1.46 14.92 -5.96
CA HIS A 246 0.79 16.20 -5.74
C HIS A 246 -0.07 16.59 -6.96
N LYS A 247 -1.32 16.96 -6.69
CA LYS A 247 -2.31 17.46 -7.67
C LYS A 247 -2.76 16.43 -8.72
N SER A 248 -2.62 15.12 -8.48
CA SER A 248 -3.28 14.09 -9.31
C SER A 248 -4.70 13.84 -8.81
N ILE A 249 -5.65 13.63 -9.73
CA ILE A 249 -7.02 13.23 -9.40
C ILE A 249 -7.00 11.93 -8.60
N ILE A 250 -6.14 10.96 -8.96
CA ILE A 250 -6.01 9.71 -8.22
C ILE A 250 -5.57 9.98 -6.78
N THR A 251 -4.58 10.85 -6.58
CA THR A 251 -4.12 11.19 -5.23
C THR A 251 -5.19 11.94 -4.42
N SER A 252 -6.02 12.77 -5.06
CA SER A 252 -7.18 13.38 -4.39
C SER A 252 -8.22 12.33 -3.99
N MET A 253 -8.36 11.23 -4.73
CA MET A 253 -9.22 10.10 -4.33
C MET A 253 -8.66 9.28 -3.17
N LEU A 254 -7.33 9.28 -3.01
CA LEU A 254 -6.66 8.55 -1.93
C LEU A 254 -6.76 9.29 -0.59
N LEU A 255 -6.62 10.62 -0.63
CA LEU A 255 -6.32 11.45 0.55
C LEU A 255 -7.31 12.61 0.76
N GLY A 256 -8.36 12.75 -0.05
CA GLY A 256 -9.28 13.89 -0.02
C GLY A 256 -10.21 13.96 1.20
N ASP A 257 -10.56 15.17 1.61
CA ASP A 257 -11.39 15.45 2.81
C ASP A 257 -12.90 15.26 2.59
N ARG A 258 -13.37 15.18 1.33
CA ARG A 258 -14.79 15.05 1.00
C ARG A 258 -15.01 13.95 -0.04
N THR A 259 -15.78 12.95 0.38
CA THR A 259 -16.45 11.93 -0.46
C THR A 259 -15.58 10.89 -1.18
N ASN A 260 -14.30 11.13 -1.46
CA ASN A 260 -13.43 10.17 -2.15
C ASN A 260 -12.35 9.58 -1.22
N LYS A 261 -12.50 8.33 -0.79
CA LYS A 261 -11.55 7.68 0.13
C LYS A 261 -11.20 6.24 -0.28
N VAL A 262 -10.59 6.05 -1.43
CA VAL A 262 -10.27 4.69 -1.92
C VAL A 262 -9.37 3.93 -0.94
N VAL A 263 -8.31 4.54 -0.41
CA VAL A 263 -7.42 3.89 0.57
C VAL A 263 -8.17 3.54 1.86
N ALA A 264 -9.07 4.42 2.30
CA ALA A 264 -9.78 4.18 3.54
C ALA A 264 -10.83 3.09 3.36
N THR A 265 -11.49 2.98 2.21
CA THR A 265 -12.67 2.11 1.98
C THR A 265 -12.40 0.84 1.17
N SER A 266 -11.22 0.70 0.57
CA SER A 266 -10.90 -0.44 -0.29
C SER A 266 -10.96 -1.78 0.47
N PRO A 267 -11.67 -2.78 -0.06
CA PRO A 267 -11.69 -4.13 0.52
C PRO A 267 -10.42 -4.94 0.19
N ILE A 268 -9.60 -4.45 -0.74
CA ILE A 268 -8.31 -5.02 -1.11
C ILE A 268 -7.17 -4.08 -0.70
N PRO A 269 -5.93 -4.58 -0.52
CA PRO A 269 -4.79 -3.73 -0.23
C PRO A 269 -4.61 -2.60 -1.25
N VAL A 270 -4.25 -1.42 -0.75
CA VAL A 270 -3.85 -0.29 -1.60
C VAL A 270 -2.35 -0.05 -1.43
N ILE A 271 -1.60 -0.18 -2.52
CA ILE A 271 -0.15 0.03 -2.57
C ILE A 271 0.13 1.39 -3.20
N SER A 272 0.54 2.33 -2.35
CA SER A 272 0.88 3.69 -2.74
C SER A 272 2.37 3.80 -3.01
N PHE A 273 2.71 4.16 -4.24
CA PHE A 273 4.07 4.49 -4.66
C PHE A 273 4.25 6.00 -4.72
N ARG A 274 5.47 6.47 -4.49
CA ARG A 274 5.87 7.85 -4.76
C ARG A 274 6.88 7.86 -5.91
N PRO A 275 6.80 8.82 -6.85
CA PRO A 275 7.79 8.96 -7.91
C PRO A 275 9.19 9.15 -7.33
N LEU A 276 10.19 8.62 -8.01
CA LEU A 276 11.58 9.00 -7.77
C LEU A 276 11.78 10.42 -8.33
N HIS A 277 12.51 11.25 -7.61
CA HIS A 277 12.79 12.64 -7.97
C HIS A 277 13.54 12.77 -9.29
#